data_AF-A0A0Q9KAV2-F1
#
_entry.id   AF-A0A0Q9KAV2-F1
#
_cell.length_a   1.000
_cell.length_b   1.000
_cell.length_c   1.000
_cell.angle_alpha   90.00
_cell.angle_beta   90.00
_cell.angle_gamma   90.00
#
_symmetry.space_group_name_H-M   'P 1'
#
loop_
_entity.id
_entity.type
_entity.pdbx_description
1 polymer ?
#
loop_
_entity_poly.entity_id
_entity_poly.type
_entity_poly.pdbx_seq_one_letter_code
_entity_poly.pdbx_strand_id
1 'polypeptide(L)'
;MTFEEVYLYMNEVIQQYEYINLDFAGNLGHTIEFNKDSRRYFESENKTKLSEVSLFTFEPHIKHRNGEYGFKREDIYYFRNGELFVL
;
A
#
# COMPACT_ATOMS: atom_id res chain seq x y z
N MET A 1 8.39 1.42 -10.45
CA MET A 1 7.73 0.53 -9.48
C MET A 1 6.23 0.56 -9.75
N THR A 2 5.60 -0.61 -9.85
CA THR A 2 4.15 -0.79 -9.98
C THR A 2 3.49 -1.00 -8.62
N PHE A 3 2.17 -0.92 -8.57
CA PHE A 3 1.39 -1.24 -7.38
C PHE A 3 1.63 -2.70 -6.94
N GLU A 4 1.65 -3.65 -7.88
CA GLU A 4 1.97 -5.04 -7.59
C GLU A 4 3.40 -5.23 -7.05
N GLU A 5 4.40 -4.54 -7.60
CA GLU A 5 5.79 -4.64 -7.12
C GLU A 5 5.91 -4.19 -5.66
N VAL A 6 5.22 -3.10 -5.27
CA VAL A 6 5.14 -2.68 -3.86
C VAL A 6 4.40 -3.72 -3.02
N TYR A 7 3.26 -4.23 -3.52
CA TYR A 7 2.46 -5.24 -2.83
C TYR A 7 3.29 -6.49 -2.49
N LEU A 8 4.02 -7.04 -3.46
CA LEU A 8 4.85 -8.22 -3.28
C LEU A 8 6.00 -7.94 -2.30
N TYR A 9 6.75 -6.85 -2.53
CA TYR A 9 7.90 -6.50 -1.71
C TYR A 9 7.52 -6.22 -0.26
N MET A 10 6.50 -5.40 -0.02
CA MET A 10 6.15 -5.01 1.33
C MET A 10 5.43 -6.11 2.11
N ASN A 11 4.63 -6.96 1.46
CA ASN A 11 4.09 -8.15 2.13
C ASN A 11 5.20 -9.16 2.49
N GLU A 12 6.25 -9.29 1.67
CA GLU A 12 7.44 -10.07 2.04
C GLU A 12 8.14 -9.46 3.26
N VAL A 13 8.38 -8.14 3.26
CA VAL A 13 8.97 -7.43 4.41
C VAL A 13 8.13 -7.64 5.68
N ILE A 14 6.82 -7.48 5.61
CA ILE A 14 5.90 -7.71 6.74
C ILE A 14 6.13 -9.11 7.34
N GLN A 15 6.19 -10.14 6.50
CA GLN A 15 6.42 -11.52 6.94
C GLN A 15 7.82 -11.72 7.55
N GLN A 16 8.86 -11.15 6.94
CA GLN A 16 10.25 -11.25 7.42
C GLN A 16 10.43 -10.67 8.84
N TYR A 17 9.63 -9.67 9.21
CA TYR A 17 9.64 -9.07 10.55
C TYR A 17 8.67 -9.73 11.54
N GLU A 18 8.12 -10.91 11.23
CA GLU A 18 7.12 -11.62 12.05
C GLU A 18 5.82 -10.82 12.26
N TYR A 19 5.46 -9.99 11.29
CA TYR A 19 4.15 -9.37 11.21
C TYR A 19 3.24 -10.13 10.24
N ILE A 20 1.94 -9.96 10.42
CA ILE A 20 0.91 -10.39 9.49
C ILE A 20 0.19 -9.15 8.96
N ASN A 21 -0.13 -9.17 7.66
CA ASN A 21 -1.05 -8.21 7.08
C ASN A 21 -2.48 -8.60 7.51
N LEU A 22 -3.21 -7.63 8.08
CA LEU A 22 -4.57 -7.80 8.55
C LEU A 22 -5.63 -7.45 7.50
N ASP A 23 -5.22 -6.90 6.35
CA ASP A 23 -6.11 -6.74 5.21
C ASP A 23 -6.47 -8.11 4.60
N PHE A 24 -7.76 -8.29 4.25
CA PHE A 24 -8.27 -9.56 3.74
C PHE A 24 -7.63 -9.99 2.40
N ALA A 25 -7.23 -9.03 1.57
CA ALA A 25 -6.57 -9.26 0.29
C ALA A 25 -5.06 -8.98 0.35
N GLY A 26 -4.51 -8.69 1.53
CA GLY A 26 -3.12 -8.27 1.69
C GLY A 26 -2.82 -6.88 1.11
N ASN A 27 -3.85 -6.06 0.89
CA ASN A 27 -3.71 -4.71 0.36
C ASN A 27 -2.87 -3.82 1.29
N LEU A 28 -2.18 -2.84 0.70
CA LEU A 28 -1.32 -1.89 1.42
C LEU A 28 -1.70 -0.42 1.17
N GLY A 29 -2.85 -0.18 0.55
CA GLY A 29 -3.35 1.15 0.19
C GLY A 29 -3.95 1.22 -1.21
N HIS A 30 -4.30 2.42 -1.64
CA HIS A 30 -4.98 2.64 -2.91
C HIS A 30 -4.81 4.06 -3.46
N THR A 31 -5.23 4.27 -4.71
CA THR A 31 -5.30 5.63 -5.28
C THR A 31 -6.35 6.49 -4.58
N ILE A 32 -6.13 7.80 -4.53
CA ILE A 32 -7.16 8.76 -4.11
C ILE A 32 -8.04 9.06 -5.34
N GLU A 33 -9.32 8.71 -5.24
CA GLU A 33 -10.28 8.85 -6.33
C GLU A 33 -11.59 9.48 -5.84
N PHE A 34 -12.28 10.20 -6.73
CA PHE A 34 -13.61 10.74 -6.44
C PHE A 34 -14.67 9.63 -6.30
N ASN A 35 -14.58 8.58 -7.12
CA ASN A 35 -15.43 7.40 -7.01
C ASN A 35 -14.65 6.25 -6.41
N LYS A 36 -15.19 5.63 -5.35
CA LYS A 36 -14.58 4.47 -4.68
C LYS A 36 -14.36 3.29 -5.63
N ASP A 37 -15.22 3.10 -6.63
CA ASP A 37 -15.16 1.97 -7.55
C ASP A 37 -14.05 2.15 -8.60
N SER A 38 -13.45 3.34 -8.67
CA SER A 38 -12.30 3.66 -9.52
C SER A 38 -10.97 3.46 -8.81
N ARG A 39 -10.98 3.13 -7.50
CA ARG A 39 -9.76 2.92 -6.72
C ARG A 39 -8.97 1.76 -7.29
N ARG A 40 -7.66 1.99 -7.43
CA ARG A 40 -6.69 0.96 -7.75
C ARG A 40 -5.87 0.67 -6.50
N TYR A 41 -5.68 -0.60 -6.20
CA TYR A 41 -5.15 -1.08 -4.93
C TYR A 41 -3.72 -1.61 -5.08
N PHE A 42 -2.89 -1.52 -4.03
CA PHE A 42 -1.66 -2.30 -3.93
C PHE A 42 -2.04 -3.77 -3.79
N GLU A 43 -2.13 -4.49 -4.90
CA GLU A 43 -2.60 -5.86 -4.96
C GLU A 43 -1.89 -6.64 -6.09
N SER A 44 -2.02 -7.97 -6.04
CA SER A 44 -1.53 -8.85 -7.09
C SER A 44 -2.13 -8.45 -8.45
N GLU A 45 -1.36 -8.59 -9.53
CA GLU A 45 -1.77 -8.31 -10.91
C GLU A 45 -2.03 -6.82 -11.25
N ASN A 46 -2.00 -5.88 -10.29
CA ASN A 46 -2.10 -4.46 -10.59
C ASN A 46 -0.78 -3.86 -11.10
N LYS A 47 -0.63 -3.83 -12.43
CA LYS A 47 0.57 -3.33 -13.12
C LYS A 47 0.64 -1.79 -13.27
N THR A 48 -0.30 -1.05 -12.67
CA THR A 48 -0.28 0.43 -12.68
C THR A 48 1.05 0.92 -12.11
N LYS A 49 1.72 1.88 -12.76
CA LYS A 49 2.93 2.49 -12.18
C LYS A 49 2.55 3.56 -11.16
N LEU A 50 3.32 3.64 -10.08
CA LEU A 50 3.16 4.71 -9.08
C LEU A 50 3.24 6.12 -9.70
N SER A 51 4.06 6.29 -10.73
CA SER A 51 4.22 7.57 -11.43
C SER A 51 3.05 7.95 -12.35
N GLU A 52 2.11 7.04 -12.59
CA GLU A 52 0.94 7.26 -13.46
C GLU A 52 -0.29 7.74 -12.68
N VAL A 53 -0.23 7.74 -11.35
CA VAL A 53 -1.33 8.16 -10.49
C VAL A 53 -1.04 9.52 -9.85
N SER A 54 -2.07 10.32 -9.61
CA SER A 54 -1.89 11.65 -9.00
C SER A 54 -1.54 11.56 -7.52
N LEU A 55 -2.28 10.74 -6.79
CA LEU A 55 -2.19 10.59 -5.33
C LEU A 55 -2.51 9.14 -4.96
N PHE A 56 -1.84 8.61 -3.95
CA PHE A 56 -2.13 7.28 -3.40
C PHE A 56 -1.81 7.23 -1.90
N THR A 57 -2.53 6.39 -1.17
CA THR A 57 -2.22 6.06 0.23
C THR A 57 -1.16 4.97 0.27
N PHE A 58 -0.30 4.99 1.28
CA PHE A 58 0.37 3.78 1.73
C PHE A 58 0.00 3.57 3.21
N GLU A 59 -0.65 2.46 3.49
CA GLU A 59 -1.43 2.28 4.71
C GLU A 59 -1.44 0.84 5.24
N PRO A 60 -0.26 0.20 5.42
CA PRO A 60 -0.18 -1.17 5.88
C PRO A 60 -0.92 -1.34 7.22
N HIS A 61 -1.93 -2.22 7.23
CA HIS A 61 -2.63 -2.63 8.44
C HIS A 61 -2.04 -3.95 8.92
N ILE A 62 -1.20 -3.91 9.96
CA ILE A 62 -0.39 -5.07 10.36
C ILE A 62 -0.45 -5.33 11.86
N LYS A 63 -0.11 -6.55 12.23
CA LYS A 63 0.03 -6.97 13.62
C LYS A 63 1.21 -7.93 13.78
N HIS A 64 1.95 -7.84 14.87
CA HIS A 64 2.95 -8.86 15.18
C HIS A 64 2.27 -10.22 15.34
N ARG A 65 2.84 -11.30 14.80
CA ARG A 65 2.22 -12.64 14.74
C ARG A 65 1.70 -13.11 16.11
N ASN A 66 2.47 -12.82 17.17
CA ASN A 66 2.15 -13.16 18.55
C ASN A 66 1.59 -11.98 19.37
N GLY A 67 1.28 -10.87 18.71
CA GLY A 67 0.74 -9.67 19.34
C GLY A 67 -0.79 -9.65 19.40
N GLU A 68 -1.33 -8.87 20.34
CA GLU A 68 -2.77 -8.67 20.49
C GLU A 68 -3.30 -7.54 19.60
N TYR A 69 -2.52 -6.47 19.42
CA TYR A 69 -2.97 -5.23 18.79
C TYR A 69 -2.43 -5.04 17.37
N GLY A 70 -3.33 -4.78 16.43
CA GLY A 70 -2.97 -4.28 15.10
C GLY A 70 -2.73 -2.77 15.11
N PHE A 71 -1.89 -2.31 14.19
CA PHE A 71 -1.71 -0.90 13.91
C PHE A 71 -1.79 -0.65 12.41
N LYS A 72 -2.22 0.56 12.09
CA LYS A 72 -2.30 1.08 10.74
C LYS A 72 -1.72 2.49 10.77
N ARG A 73 -0.81 2.77 9.86
CA ARG A 73 -0.33 4.14 9.61
C ARG A 73 -0.59 4.43 8.15
N GLU A 74 -1.37 5.47 7.90
CA GLU A 74 -1.79 5.89 6.57
C GLU A 74 -1.24 7.29 6.30
N ASP A 75 -0.45 7.40 5.25
CA ASP A 75 0.08 8.65 4.72
C ASP A 75 -0.33 8.74 3.23
N ILE A 76 -0.50 9.96 2.69
CA ILE A 76 -0.83 10.19 1.28
C ILE A 76 0.41 10.68 0.53
N TYR A 77 0.70 10.05 -0.60
CA TYR A 77 1.88 10.28 -1.40
C TYR A 77 1.55 10.75 -2.81
N TYR A 78 2.46 11.51 -3.41
CA TYR A 78 2.41 11.92 -4.82
C TYR A 78 3.81 12.08 -5.40
N PHE A 79 3.91 11.99 -6.72
CA PHE A 79 5.14 12.31 -7.43
C PHE A 79 5.14 13.74 -7.96
N ARG A 80 6.27 14.43 -7.83
CA ARG A 80 6.53 15.72 -8.47
C ARG A 80 7.93 15.68 -9.07
N ASN A 81 8.03 15.89 -10.39
CA ASN A 81 9.29 15.84 -11.14
C ASN A 81 10.10 14.55 -10.93
N GLY A 82 9.41 13.41 -10.75
CA GLY A 82 10.04 12.11 -10.50
C GLY A 82 10.44 11.84 -9.04
N GLU A 83 10.28 12.82 -8.15
CA GLU A 83 10.51 12.68 -6.72
C GLU A 83 9.21 12.38 -5.98
N LEU A 84 9.28 11.55 -4.94
CA LEU A 84 8.15 11.16 -4.10
C LEU A 84 8.02 12.11 -2.91
N PHE A 85 6.82 12.63 -2.68
CA PHE A 85 6.47 13.49 -1.56
C PHE A 85 5.32 12.88 -0.76
N VAL A 86 5.27 13.24 0.53
CA VAL A 86 4.13 12.99 1.42
C VAL A 86 3.37 14.31 1.61
N LEU A 87 2.04 14.25 1.67
CA LEU A 87 1.18 15.39 2.00
C LEU A 87 1.15 15.69 3.50
#